data_AF-A0A8C4RNN4-F1
#
_entry.id   AF-A0A8C4RNN4-F1
#
_cell.length_a   1.000
_cell.length_b   1.000
_cell.length_c   1.000
_cell.angle_alpha   90.00
_cell.angle_beta   90.00
_cell.angle_gamma   90.00
#
_symmetry.space_group_name_H-M   'P 1'
#
loop_
_entity.id
_entity.type
_entity.pdbx_description
1 polymer ?
#
loop_
_entity_poly.entity_id
_entity_poly.type
_entity_poly.pdbx_seq_one_letter_code
_entity_poly.pdbx_strand_id
1 'polypeptide(L)'
;MSALSPARTVLNPRIPYTGTIFGGFKPGEMIIIQGKVPNDADRFQVDLQCGSSINPRADVAFHFNPRFQRSGYIVCNTLQEEKWGREEITYEMPFKKGENFEIIIYALKDVLKVAVNGKHVLQYRHRLALERVDTLGVYGKIHVQALGFVSDTMSTSSSFESKNTEVAKENTLPYKGILKNGISPGKTISIKAEVSAYPHSFVVNFCSSDSTDIALHLNPRMKNSTFIRNSYLKGCWGSEECSLSKFPFVAGQYFEIIIYCDTHQYKVAVNGVHLLDYKHRVKSLESINQLEINGDIMLLDVKMW
;
A
#
# COMPACT_ATOMS: atom_id res chain seq x y z
N MET A 1 -31.06 7.23 10.64
CA MET A 1 -29.99 6.69 9.79
C MET A 1 -28.67 7.02 10.47
N SER A 2 -27.94 6.04 11.00
CA SER A 2 -26.60 6.31 11.52
C SER A 2 -25.72 6.67 10.32
N ALA A 3 -25.11 7.85 10.33
CA ALA A 3 -24.11 8.20 9.33
C ALA A 3 -22.97 7.16 9.43
N LEU A 4 -22.74 6.39 8.37
CA LEU A 4 -21.60 5.50 8.27
C LEU A 4 -20.33 6.36 8.33
N SER A 5 -19.59 6.31 9.42
CA SER A 5 -18.32 7.00 9.57
C SER A 5 -17.19 6.14 8.98
N PRO A 6 -16.28 6.69 8.16
CA PRO A 6 -15.12 5.94 7.69
C PRO A 6 -14.24 5.50 8.85
N ALA A 7 -13.80 4.24 8.82
CA ALA A 7 -12.82 3.70 9.76
C ALA A 7 -11.44 4.34 9.54
N ARG A 8 -11.15 4.75 8.30
CA ARG A 8 -9.95 5.52 7.95
C ARG A 8 -10.29 6.60 6.93
N THR A 9 -9.72 7.78 7.13
CA THR A 9 -9.83 8.90 6.20
C THR A 9 -8.44 9.44 5.83
N VAL A 10 -8.19 9.65 4.54
CA VAL A 10 -7.01 10.36 4.03
C VAL A 10 -7.48 11.68 3.45
N LEU A 11 -6.93 12.79 3.92
CA LEU A 11 -7.33 14.14 3.52
C LEU A 11 -6.29 14.75 2.56
N ASN A 12 -6.78 15.37 1.49
CA ASN A 12 -6.00 16.07 0.48
C ASN A 12 -4.76 15.29 -0.02
N PRO A 13 -4.88 14.00 -0.40
CA PRO A 13 -3.74 13.23 -0.88
C PRO A 13 -3.17 13.85 -2.15
N ARG A 14 -1.83 13.79 -2.29
CA ARG A 14 -1.15 14.19 -3.54
C ARG A 14 -1.46 13.17 -4.63
N ILE A 15 -1.70 13.65 -5.85
CA ILE A 15 -1.92 12.82 -7.04
C ILE A 15 -0.64 12.81 -7.90
N PRO A 16 -0.13 11.65 -8.33
CA PRO A 16 -0.70 10.31 -8.15
C PRO A 16 -0.65 9.83 -6.69
N TYR A 17 -1.73 9.18 -6.26
CA TYR A 17 -1.85 8.57 -4.94
C TYR A 17 -1.81 7.05 -5.10
N THR A 18 -1.06 6.39 -4.23
CA THR A 18 -1.09 4.94 -4.03
C THR A 18 -1.21 4.73 -2.53
N GLY A 19 -2.12 3.90 -2.05
CA GLY A 19 -2.29 3.67 -0.62
C GLY A 19 -2.87 2.29 -0.30
N THR A 20 -2.40 1.69 0.78
CA THR A 20 -2.85 0.35 1.21
C THR A 20 -4.31 0.38 1.65
N ILE A 21 -5.09 -0.64 1.29
CA ILE A 21 -6.39 -0.96 1.87
C ILE A 21 -6.15 -1.96 3.00
N PHE A 22 -6.25 -1.50 4.25
CA PHE A 22 -5.88 -2.33 5.41
C PHE A 22 -6.75 -3.56 5.57
N GLY A 23 -6.12 -4.72 5.69
CA GLY A 23 -6.83 -6.00 5.76
C GLY A 23 -7.38 -6.48 4.41
N GLY A 24 -7.09 -5.78 3.30
CA GLY A 24 -7.65 -6.03 1.97
C GLY A 24 -9.06 -5.46 1.80
N PHE A 25 -9.56 -5.43 0.58
CA PHE A 25 -10.93 -4.99 0.29
C PHE A 25 -11.90 -6.18 0.33
N LYS A 26 -12.97 -6.10 1.13
CA LYS A 26 -13.86 -7.25 1.39
C LYS A 26 -15.32 -6.95 1.02
N PRO A 27 -16.13 -8.00 0.76
CA PRO A 27 -17.58 -7.81 0.59
C PRO A 27 -18.20 -7.09 1.79
N GLY A 28 -19.05 -6.10 1.53
CA GLY A 28 -19.64 -5.23 2.54
C GLY A 28 -18.88 -3.93 2.77
N GLU A 29 -17.64 -3.80 2.28
CA GLU A 29 -16.85 -2.57 2.46
C GLU A 29 -17.07 -1.55 1.34
N MET A 30 -16.86 -0.27 1.67
CA MET A 30 -16.96 0.85 0.74
C MET A 30 -15.68 1.68 0.73
N ILE A 31 -15.32 2.16 -0.45
CA ILE A 31 -14.36 3.25 -0.63
C ILE A 31 -15.14 4.47 -1.12
N ILE A 32 -15.03 5.57 -0.38
CA ILE A 32 -15.64 6.86 -0.69
C ILE A 32 -14.54 7.81 -1.16
N ILE A 33 -14.74 8.46 -2.30
CA ILE A 33 -13.78 9.42 -2.87
C ILE A 33 -14.52 10.72 -3.12
N GLN A 34 -14.18 11.75 -2.35
CA GLN A 34 -14.68 13.10 -2.55
C GLN A 34 -13.62 13.92 -3.27
N GLY A 35 -14.03 14.50 -4.40
CA GLY A 35 -13.11 15.09 -5.36
C GLY A 35 -13.69 16.29 -6.10
N LYS A 36 -12.83 16.89 -6.93
CA LYS A 36 -13.19 17.85 -7.97
C LYS A 36 -12.51 17.46 -9.27
N VAL A 37 -13.23 17.56 -10.37
CA VAL A 37 -12.64 17.42 -11.71
C VAL A 37 -12.06 18.77 -12.14
N PRO A 38 -10.75 18.88 -12.46
CA PRO A 38 -10.18 20.10 -13.03
C PRO A 38 -10.83 20.49 -14.36
N ASN A 39 -10.86 21.79 -14.67
CA ASN A 39 -11.44 22.29 -15.94
C ASN A 39 -10.73 21.78 -17.18
N ASP A 40 -9.43 21.52 -17.08
CA ASP A 40 -8.57 21.02 -18.15
C ASP A 40 -8.44 19.49 -18.17
N ALA A 41 -9.29 18.77 -17.42
CA ALA A 41 -9.25 17.33 -17.32
C ALA A 41 -9.52 16.66 -18.69
N ASP A 42 -8.65 15.73 -19.08
CA ASP A 42 -8.85 14.83 -20.21
C ASP A 42 -9.32 13.45 -19.71
N ARG A 43 -8.73 12.96 -18.63
CA ARG A 43 -9.12 11.74 -17.91
C ARG A 43 -8.56 11.73 -16.47
N PHE A 44 -9.18 10.91 -15.63
CA PHE A 44 -8.56 10.42 -14.40
C PHE A 44 -8.91 8.95 -14.22
N GLN A 45 -8.25 8.27 -13.28
CA GLN A 45 -8.61 6.89 -12.96
C GLN A 45 -8.47 6.59 -11.47
N VAL A 46 -9.28 5.63 -11.03
CA VAL A 46 -9.22 4.98 -9.72
C VAL A 46 -9.00 3.50 -9.98
N ASP A 47 -7.90 2.96 -9.46
CA ASP A 47 -7.47 1.59 -9.67
C ASP A 47 -7.49 0.85 -8.34
N LEU A 48 -8.23 -0.27 -8.27
CA LEU A 48 -8.11 -1.25 -7.19
C LEU A 48 -7.07 -2.29 -7.60
N GLN A 49 -5.92 -2.29 -6.92
CA GLN A 49 -4.70 -2.99 -7.30
C GLN A 49 -4.37 -4.14 -6.35
N CYS A 50 -3.70 -5.15 -6.88
CA CYS A 50 -3.13 -6.26 -6.11
C CYS A 50 -1.64 -5.96 -5.86
N GLY A 51 -1.34 -5.25 -4.77
CA GLY A 51 0.00 -4.69 -4.52
C GLY A 51 0.26 -3.38 -5.26
N SER A 52 1.51 -2.92 -5.17
CA SER A 52 1.95 -1.59 -5.64
C SER A 52 3.19 -1.62 -6.52
N SER A 53 3.54 -2.81 -7.04
CA SER A 53 4.66 -3.00 -7.96
C SER A 53 4.51 -2.12 -9.21
N ILE A 54 5.59 -1.45 -9.61
CA ILE A 54 5.66 -0.71 -10.88
C ILE A 54 6.42 -1.48 -11.96
N ASN A 55 7.10 -2.57 -11.62
CA ASN A 55 7.80 -3.43 -12.58
C ASN A 55 7.96 -4.87 -12.04
N PRO A 56 7.21 -5.86 -12.55
CA PRO A 56 6.10 -5.70 -13.47
C PRO A 56 4.98 -4.88 -12.81
N ARG A 57 4.20 -4.14 -13.59
CA ARG A 57 3.08 -3.36 -13.06
C ARG A 57 2.10 -4.28 -12.32
N ALA A 58 1.70 -3.87 -11.13
CA ALA A 58 0.73 -4.57 -10.31
C ALA A 58 -0.58 -4.80 -11.08
N ASP A 59 -1.17 -5.98 -10.88
CA ASP A 59 -2.49 -6.31 -11.40
C ASP A 59 -3.52 -5.28 -10.91
N VAL A 60 -4.41 -4.86 -11.80
CA VAL A 60 -5.51 -3.94 -11.51
C VAL A 60 -6.80 -4.73 -11.58
N ALA A 61 -7.36 -5.11 -10.43
CA ALA A 61 -8.61 -5.86 -10.35
C ALA A 61 -9.79 -5.06 -10.92
N PHE A 62 -9.82 -3.76 -10.65
CA PHE A 62 -10.82 -2.84 -11.17
C PHE A 62 -10.18 -1.50 -11.53
N HIS A 63 -10.15 -1.19 -12.82
CA HIS A 63 -9.75 0.09 -13.37
C HIS A 63 -11.01 0.91 -13.67
N PHE A 64 -11.25 1.98 -12.94
CA PHE A 64 -12.36 2.92 -13.19
C PHE A 64 -11.80 4.20 -13.81
N ASN A 65 -12.07 4.43 -15.10
CA ASN A 65 -11.43 5.51 -15.86
C ASN A 65 -12.44 6.40 -16.60
N PRO A 66 -12.95 7.46 -15.93
CA PRO A 66 -13.69 8.53 -16.59
C PRO A 66 -12.82 9.28 -17.59
N ARG A 67 -13.33 9.44 -18.80
CA ARG A 67 -12.68 10.17 -19.89
C ARG A 67 -13.63 11.25 -20.42
N PHE A 68 -13.08 12.44 -20.68
CA PHE A 68 -13.84 13.63 -21.04
C PHE A 68 -13.73 14.00 -22.53
N GLN A 69 -13.38 13.04 -23.40
CA GLN A 69 -13.43 13.28 -24.85
C GLN A 69 -14.86 13.13 -25.39
N ARG A 70 -15.22 13.93 -26.42
CA ARG A 70 -16.56 13.97 -27.01
C ARG A 70 -17.63 14.25 -25.93
N SER A 71 -18.65 13.39 -25.81
CA SER A 71 -19.71 13.48 -24.80
C SER A 71 -19.28 12.96 -23.41
N GLY A 72 -18.08 12.41 -23.28
CA GLY A 72 -17.60 11.72 -22.08
C GLY A 72 -18.11 10.29 -21.97
N TYR A 73 -17.32 9.44 -21.32
CA TYR A 73 -17.64 8.04 -21.04
C TYR A 73 -16.70 7.50 -19.96
N ILE A 74 -17.08 6.40 -19.31
CA ILE A 74 -16.28 5.70 -18.31
C ILE A 74 -15.84 4.37 -18.90
N VAL A 75 -14.54 4.10 -18.87
CA VAL A 75 -13.99 2.78 -19.19
C VAL A 75 -13.72 2.02 -17.90
N CYS A 76 -14.24 0.80 -17.82
CA CYS A 76 -13.92 -0.18 -16.80
C CYS A 76 -13.13 -1.35 -17.40
N ASN A 77 -12.09 -1.82 -16.72
CA ASN A 77 -11.33 -2.98 -17.15
C ASN A 77 -10.54 -3.63 -15.99
N THR A 78 -9.86 -4.73 -16.29
CA THR A 78 -8.92 -5.41 -15.40
C THR A 78 -7.59 -5.56 -16.13
N LEU A 79 -6.49 -5.26 -15.45
CA LEU A 79 -5.13 -5.55 -15.89
C LEU A 79 -4.66 -6.80 -15.15
N GLN A 80 -4.24 -7.83 -15.87
CA GLN A 80 -3.59 -9.01 -15.29
C GLN A 80 -2.31 -9.30 -16.08
N GLU A 81 -1.19 -9.44 -15.37
CA GLU A 81 0.12 -9.69 -15.98
C GLU A 81 0.45 -8.65 -17.08
N GLU A 82 0.24 -7.37 -16.74
CA GLU A 82 0.45 -6.21 -17.63
C GLU A 82 -0.39 -6.19 -18.92
N LYS A 83 -1.41 -7.06 -19.03
CA LYS A 83 -2.33 -7.12 -20.18
C LYS A 83 -3.72 -6.68 -19.77
N TRP A 84 -4.30 -5.75 -20.53
CA TRP A 84 -5.68 -5.33 -20.34
C TRP A 84 -6.64 -6.37 -20.91
N GLY A 85 -7.72 -6.63 -20.18
CA GLY A 85 -8.83 -7.46 -20.65
C GLY A 85 -9.79 -6.71 -21.59
N ARG A 86 -11.00 -7.24 -21.71
CA ARG A 86 -12.09 -6.60 -22.47
C ARG A 86 -12.61 -5.35 -21.76
N GLU A 87 -12.65 -4.21 -22.44
CA GLU A 87 -13.24 -2.98 -21.90
C GLU A 87 -14.77 -3.11 -21.72
N GLU A 88 -15.27 -2.57 -20.61
CA GLU A 88 -16.69 -2.30 -20.37
C GLU A 88 -16.88 -0.78 -20.34
N ILE A 89 -17.76 -0.25 -21.21
CA ILE A 89 -17.92 1.20 -21.40
C ILE A 89 -19.30 1.64 -20.93
N THR A 90 -19.33 2.63 -20.03
CA THR A 90 -20.55 3.34 -19.64
C THR A 90 -20.54 4.72 -20.30
N TYR A 91 -21.53 4.99 -21.15
CA TYR A 91 -21.64 6.27 -21.88
C TYR A 91 -22.37 7.37 -21.10
N GLU A 92 -23.09 7.01 -20.04
CA GLU A 92 -23.63 8.00 -19.12
C GLU A 92 -22.49 8.60 -18.30
N MET A 93 -22.23 9.89 -18.50
CA MET A 93 -21.13 10.61 -17.86
C MET A 93 -21.65 11.39 -16.63
N PRO A 94 -21.43 10.92 -15.39
CA PRO A 94 -21.91 11.58 -14.18
C PRO A 94 -20.99 12.73 -13.73
N PHE A 95 -19.78 12.83 -14.29
CA PHE A 95 -18.81 13.85 -13.92
C PHE A 95 -18.86 15.05 -14.86
N LYS A 96 -18.64 16.24 -14.30
CA LYS A 96 -18.49 17.49 -15.06
C LYS A 96 -17.18 18.16 -14.69
N LYS A 97 -16.52 18.74 -15.68
CA LYS A 97 -15.33 19.57 -15.49
C LYS A 97 -15.66 20.77 -14.62
N GLY A 98 -14.83 21.08 -13.64
CA GLY A 98 -15.02 22.18 -12.70
C GLY A 98 -15.94 21.88 -11.52
N GLU A 99 -16.61 20.73 -11.51
CA GLU A 99 -17.58 20.34 -10.48
C GLU A 99 -16.98 19.39 -9.45
N ASN A 100 -17.54 19.44 -8.24
CA ASN A 100 -17.26 18.48 -7.19
C ASN A 100 -18.01 17.17 -7.45
N PHE A 101 -17.50 16.07 -6.89
CA PHE A 101 -18.16 14.78 -6.94
C PHE A 101 -17.91 13.97 -5.67
N GLU A 102 -18.76 12.98 -5.48
CA GLU A 102 -18.54 11.86 -4.57
C GLU A 102 -18.67 10.55 -5.35
N ILE A 103 -17.65 9.70 -5.29
CA ILE A 103 -17.69 8.32 -5.79
C ILE A 103 -17.82 7.39 -4.59
N ILE A 104 -18.73 6.42 -4.68
CA ILE A 104 -18.81 5.29 -3.76
C ILE A 104 -18.56 4.03 -4.56
N ILE A 105 -17.50 3.30 -4.22
CA ILE A 105 -17.22 1.95 -4.72
C ILE A 105 -17.58 0.98 -3.60
N TYR A 106 -18.63 0.18 -3.80
CA TYR A 106 -19.12 -0.80 -2.84
C TYR A 106 -18.81 -2.22 -3.30
N ALA A 107 -18.12 -2.99 -2.45
CA ALA A 107 -17.79 -4.37 -2.73
C ALA A 107 -18.94 -5.31 -2.33
N LEU A 108 -19.42 -6.08 -3.29
CA LEU A 108 -20.24 -7.28 -3.05
C LEU A 108 -19.41 -8.52 -3.35
N LYS A 109 -19.96 -9.69 -3.02
CA LYS A 109 -19.29 -10.97 -3.23
C LYS A 109 -18.91 -11.22 -4.69
N ASP A 110 -19.78 -10.85 -5.64
CA ASP A 110 -19.60 -11.18 -7.07
C ASP A 110 -19.31 -9.96 -7.95
N VAL A 111 -19.59 -8.75 -7.46
CA VAL A 111 -19.49 -7.50 -8.24
C VAL A 111 -19.02 -6.33 -7.37
N LEU A 112 -18.45 -5.32 -8.01
CA LEU A 112 -18.37 -3.97 -7.48
C LEU A 112 -19.57 -3.16 -7.96
N LYS A 113 -20.18 -2.37 -7.08
CA LYS A 113 -21.17 -1.35 -7.46
C LYS A 113 -20.57 0.03 -7.33
N VAL A 114 -20.75 0.87 -8.35
CA VAL A 114 -20.29 2.26 -8.32
C VAL A 114 -21.49 3.20 -8.34
N ALA A 115 -21.50 4.14 -7.41
CA ALA A 115 -22.41 5.28 -7.40
C ALA A 115 -21.59 6.57 -7.47
N VAL A 116 -22.15 7.58 -8.14
CA VAL A 116 -21.58 8.93 -8.20
C VAL A 116 -22.68 9.92 -7.84
N ASN A 117 -22.40 10.82 -6.89
CA ASN A 117 -23.33 11.85 -6.42
C ASN A 117 -24.69 11.26 -6.01
N GLY A 118 -24.67 10.15 -5.27
CA GLY A 118 -25.87 9.46 -4.79
C GLY A 118 -26.64 8.64 -5.85
N LYS A 119 -26.22 8.66 -7.12
CA LYS A 119 -26.86 7.90 -8.21
C LYS A 119 -26.02 6.68 -8.58
N HIS A 120 -26.66 5.52 -8.74
CA HIS A 120 -26.01 4.34 -9.30
C HIS A 120 -25.55 4.60 -10.74
N VAL A 121 -24.31 4.22 -11.07
CA VAL A 121 -23.72 4.44 -12.39
C VAL A 121 -23.45 3.12 -13.12
N LEU A 122 -22.76 2.19 -12.45
CA LEU A 122 -22.38 0.92 -13.07
C LEU A 122 -22.15 -0.19 -12.06
N GLN A 123 -22.10 -1.43 -12.56
CA GLN A 123 -21.65 -2.62 -11.84
C GLN A 123 -20.51 -3.25 -12.63
N TYR A 124 -19.53 -3.82 -11.94
CA TYR A 124 -18.39 -4.49 -12.56
C TYR A 124 -18.18 -5.85 -11.90
N ARG A 125 -18.29 -6.94 -12.67
CA ARG A 125 -18.08 -8.29 -12.14
C ARG A 125 -16.60 -8.52 -11.85
N HIS A 126 -16.31 -9.12 -10.69
CA HIS A 126 -14.93 -9.44 -10.33
C HIS A 126 -14.29 -10.35 -11.38
N ARG A 127 -13.17 -9.92 -11.96
CA ARG A 127 -12.34 -10.73 -12.87
C ARG A 127 -11.10 -11.28 -12.18
N LEU A 128 -10.68 -10.66 -11.08
CA LEU A 128 -9.68 -11.16 -10.15
C LEU A 128 -10.33 -11.39 -8.78
N ALA A 129 -9.77 -12.31 -8.01
CA ALA A 129 -10.19 -12.58 -6.64
C ALA A 129 -10.08 -11.29 -5.79
N LEU A 130 -11.20 -10.89 -5.18
CA LEU A 130 -11.29 -9.63 -4.44
C LEU A 130 -10.32 -9.61 -3.26
N GLU A 131 -10.02 -10.76 -2.66
CA GLU A 131 -9.09 -10.86 -1.51
C GLU A 131 -7.65 -10.45 -1.87
N ARG A 132 -7.30 -10.40 -3.16
CA ARG A 132 -5.99 -9.92 -3.63
C ARG A 132 -5.88 -8.39 -3.64
N VAL A 133 -7.00 -7.68 -3.59
CA VAL A 133 -7.04 -6.22 -3.66
C VAL A 133 -6.63 -5.65 -2.31
N ASP A 134 -5.49 -4.97 -2.28
CA ASP A 134 -4.94 -4.39 -1.05
C ASP A 134 -4.35 -2.99 -1.26
N THR A 135 -4.51 -2.42 -2.46
CA THR A 135 -3.94 -1.12 -2.81
C THR A 135 -4.95 -0.31 -3.64
N LEU A 136 -5.17 0.95 -3.24
CA LEU A 136 -5.92 1.94 -4.00
C LEU A 136 -4.94 2.86 -4.72
N GLY A 137 -5.05 2.94 -6.04
CA GLY A 137 -4.34 3.90 -6.87
C GLY A 137 -5.28 4.98 -7.41
N VAL A 138 -4.87 6.25 -7.38
CA VAL A 138 -5.61 7.36 -8.00
C VAL A 138 -4.64 8.17 -8.87
N TYR A 139 -4.96 8.31 -10.16
CA TYR A 139 -4.07 8.91 -11.15
C TYR A 139 -4.82 9.84 -12.11
N GLY A 140 -4.06 10.67 -12.84
CA GLY A 140 -4.59 11.57 -13.87
C GLY A 140 -5.07 12.91 -13.31
N LYS A 141 -5.91 13.62 -14.07
CA LYS A 141 -6.37 14.97 -13.75
C LYS A 141 -7.60 14.94 -12.85
N ILE A 142 -7.35 14.85 -11.55
CA ILE A 142 -8.33 14.80 -10.47
C ILE A 142 -7.76 15.53 -9.26
N HIS A 143 -8.59 16.29 -8.56
CA HIS A 143 -8.28 16.77 -7.22
C HIS A 143 -9.09 15.95 -6.21
N VAL A 144 -8.44 15.36 -5.22
CA VAL A 144 -9.10 14.55 -4.18
C VAL A 144 -9.04 15.32 -2.87
N GLN A 145 -10.20 15.64 -2.29
CA GLN A 145 -10.25 16.25 -0.96
C GLN A 145 -10.25 15.19 0.15
N ALA A 146 -10.93 14.05 -0.06
CA ALA A 146 -10.98 12.99 0.94
C ALA A 146 -11.11 11.60 0.32
N LEU A 147 -10.43 10.62 0.92
CA LEU A 147 -10.63 9.19 0.71
C LEU A 147 -11.10 8.57 2.02
N GLY A 148 -12.29 7.96 2.03
CA GLY A 148 -12.86 7.24 3.16
C GLY A 148 -12.89 5.74 2.91
N PHE A 149 -12.47 4.96 3.89
CA PHE A 149 -12.58 3.49 3.90
C PHE A 149 -13.60 3.12 4.97
N VAL A 150 -14.73 2.57 4.55
CA VAL A 150 -15.86 2.22 5.44
C VAL A 150 -16.00 0.70 5.44
N SER A 151 -15.91 0.09 6.62
CA SER A 151 -16.24 -1.32 6.81
C SER A 151 -17.63 -1.42 7.43
N ASP A 152 -18.46 -2.33 6.93
CA ASP A 152 -19.78 -2.63 7.49
C ASP A 152 -19.64 -3.51 8.75
N THR A 153 -18.86 -3.04 9.73
CA THR A 153 -18.99 -3.52 11.10
C THR A 153 -20.17 -2.79 11.73
N MET A 154 -21.37 -3.19 11.33
CA MET A 154 -22.55 -3.00 12.17
C MET A 154 -22.20 -3.47 13.57
N SER A 155 -22.37 -2.57 14.53
CA SER A 155 -22.37 -2.80 15.96
C SER A 155 -23.04 -4.12 16.32
N THR A 156 -22.24 -5.16 16.58
CA THR A 156 -22.65 -6.25 17.45
C THR A 156 -22.07 -5.94 18.82
N SER A 157 -22.83 -5.16 19.58
CA SER A 157 -22.84 -5.31 21.03
C SER A 157 -23.36 -6.71 21.36
N SER A 158 -22.49 -7.71 21.28
CA SER A 158 -22.69 -9.00 21.91
C SER A 158 -21.57 -9.17 22.90
N SER A 159 -21.91 -8.93 24.16
CA SER A 159 -21.21 -9.48 25.32
C SER A 159 -20.97 -10.97 25.10
N PHE A 160 -19.74 -11.34 24.73
CA PHE A 160 -19.23 -12.68 24.90
C PHE A 160 -17.81 -12.60 25.42
N GLU A 161 -17.63 -13.36 26.50
CA GLU A 161 -16.46 -13.39 27.35
C GLU A 161 -15.19 -13.81 26.60
N SER A 162 -14.11 -13.21 27.06
CA SER A 162 -12.71 -13.56 26.89
C SER A 162 -12.44 -15.05 26.64
N LYS A 163 -11.80 -15.35 25.51
CA LYS A 163 -10.62 -16.21 25.44
C LYS A 163 -9.87 -16.01 24.13
N ASN A 164 -8.57 -15.77 24.27
CA ASN A 164 -7.52 -15.58 23.27
C ASN A 164 -7.44 -14.18 22.64
N THR A 165 -6.81 -13.30 23.41
CA THR A 165 -6.20 -12.04 22.98
C THR A 165 -5.07 -12.31 21.97
N GLU A 166 -5.38 -12.34 20.68
CA GLU A 166 -4.44 -11.80 19.69
C GLU A 166 -4.79 -10.33 19.53
N VAL A 167 -4.09 -9.49 20.30
CA VAL A 167 -4.14 -8.04 20.16
C VAL A 167 -3.81 -7.73 18.70
N ALA A 168 -4.77 -7.16 17.97
CA ALA A 168 -4.51 -6.55 16.68
C ALA A 168 -3.37 -5.54 16.89
N LYS A 169 -2.15 -5.89 16.47
CA LYS A 169 -0.99 -5.00 16.58
C LYS A 169 -1.31 -3.76 15.76
N GLU A 170 -1.59 -2.65 16.43
CA GLU A 170 -1.54 -1.35 15.78
C GLU A 170 -0.15 -1.19 15.18
N ASN A 171 -0.07 -0.88 13.89
CA ASN A 171 1.17 -0.62 13.16
C ASN A 171 1.76 0.75 13.57
N THR A 172 2.01 0.95 14.86
CA THR A 172 2.60 2.16 15.43
C THR A 172 4.12 2.07 15.49
N LEU A 173 4.79 3.22 15.38
CA LEU A 173 6.24 3.32 15.48
C LEU A 173 6.67 3.75 16.91
N PRO A 174 7.77 3.21 17.45
CA PRO A 174 8.62 2.18 16.87
C PRO A 174 7.93 0.80 16.83
N TYR A 175 7.96 0.16 15.67
CA TYR A 175 7.34 -1.14 15.46
C TYR A 175 8.34 -2.26 15.80
N LYS A 176 7.86 -3.30 16.50
CA LYS A 176 8.61 -4.54 16.76
C LYS A 176 7.79 -5.78 16.36
N GLY A 177 8.29 -6.52 15.38
CA GLY A 177 7.73 -7.77 14.87
C GLY A 177 8.57 -8.98 15.25
N ILE A 178 7.93 -10.12 15.55
CA ILE A 178 8.63 -11.39 15.80
C ILE A 178 8.66 -12.19 14.49
N LEU A 179 9.84 -12.60 14.06
CA LEU A 179 10.04 -13.51 12.94
C LEU A 179 10.09 -14.94 13.51
N LYS A 180 8.94 -15.64 13.52
CA LYS A 180 8.87 -17.01 14.02
C LYS A 180 9.86 -17.90 13.27
N ASN A 181 10.70 -18.63 14.01
CA ASN A 181 11.80 -19.46 13.51
C ASN A 181 12.88 -18.68 12.74
N GLY A 182 13.11 -17.41 13.10
CA GLY A 182 14.14 -16.57 12.51
C GLY A 182 13.87 -16.20 11.04
N ILE A 183 14.91 -15.78 10.33
CA ILE A 183 14.88 -15.67 8.87
C ILE A 183 15.51 -16.91 8.23
N SER A 184 15.16 -17.21 6.99
CA SER A 184 15.67 -18.37 6.26
C SER A 184 15.55 -18.13 4.76
N PRO A 185 16.32 -18.84 3.92
CA PRO A 185 16.18 -18.74 2.47
C PRO A 185 14.72 -18.97 2.06
N GLY A 186 14.20 -18.11 1.19
CA GLY A 186 12.81 -18.11 0.73
C GLY A 186 11.87 -17.17 1.51
N LYS A 187 12.20 -16.81 2.76
CA LYS A 187 11.35 -15.91 3.55
C LYS A 187 11.34 -14.50 2.97
N THR A 188 10.15 -13.90 2.95
CA THR A 188 9.87 -12.58 2.40
C THR A 188 9.16 -11.71 3.42
N ILE A 189 9.63 -10.47 3.56
CA ILE A 189 8.98 -9.44 4.37
C ILE A 189 8.54 -8.32 3.43
N SER A 190 7.24 -7.97 3.46
CA SER A 190 6.73 -6.74 2.83
C SER A 190 6.37 -5.72 3.89
N ILE A 191 6.85 -4.49 3.69
CA ILE A 191 6.57 -3.32 4.52
C ILE A 191 5.95 -2.27 3.61
N LYS A 192 4.69 -1.94 3.88
CA LYS A 192 3.99 -0.84 3.22
C LYS A 192 3.96 0.35 4.16
N ALA A 193 4.31 1.53 3.67
CA ALA A 193 4.32 2.75 4.46
C ALA A 193 4.20 4.00 3.59
N GLU A 194 3.90 5.13 4.20
CA GLU A 194 4.01 6.45 3.58
C GLU A 194 5.15 7.23 4.22
N VAL A 195 6.01 7.86 3.42
CA VAL A 195 7.03 8.76 3.96
C VAL A 195 6.35 10.00 4.54
N SER A 196 6.73 10.42 5.75
CA SER A 196 6.22 11.66 6.34
C SER A 196 6.44 12.88 5.44
N ALA A 197 5.67 13.95 5.63
CA ALA A 197 5.75 15.16 4.81
C ALA A 197 7.10 15.90 4.92
N TYR A 198 7.80 15.77 6.05
CA TYR A 198 9.09 16.43 6.32
C TYR A 198 10.12 15.42 6.87
N PRO A 199 10.53 14.43 6.07
CA PRO A 199 11.33 13.30 6.55
C PRO A 199 12.82 13.65 6.64
N HIS A 200 13.47 13.21 7.71
CA HIS A 200 14.92 13.13 7.82
C HIS A 200 15.41 11.74 7.41
N SER A 201 14.91 10.70 8.08
CA SER A 201 15.26 9.30 7.80
C SER A 201 14.29 8.31 8.46
N PHE A 202 14.33 7.06 8.00
CA PHE A 202 13.73 5.94 8.73
C PHE A 202 14.66 4.73 8.71
N VAL A 203 14.37 3.73 9.54
CA VAL A 203 15.16 2.52 9.68
C VAL A 203 14.28 1.27 9.61
N VAL A 204 14.82 0.22 8.99
CA VAL A 204 14.31 -1.15 9.04
C VAL A 204 15.47 -2.05 9.46
N ASN A 205 15.33 -2.72 10.61
CA ASN A 205 16.36 -3.57 11.18
C ASN A 205 15.89 -5.01 11.28
N PHE A 206 16.76 -5.96 10.91
CA PHE A 206 16.65 -7.35 11.34
C PHE A 206 17.65 -7.62 12.45
N CYS A 207 17.14 -7.99 13.62
CA CYS A 207 17.88 -8.13 14.88
C CYS A 207 17.80 -9.57 15.39
N SER A 208 18.74 -9.91 16.28
CA SER A 208 18.60 -11.04 17.20
C SER A 208 17.94 -10.57 18.50
N SER A 209 16.93 -11.29 19.00
CA SER A 209 16.30 -10.97 20.29
C SER A 209 17.24 -11.16 21.49
N ASP A 210 18.26 -12.00 21.31
CA ASP A 210 19.12 -12.47 22.39
C ASP A 210 20.43 -11.66 22.49
N SER A 211 20.59 -10.65 21.62
CA SER A 211 21.74 -9.74 21.63
C SER A 211 21.33 -8.34 21.18
N THR A 212 22.28 -7.42 21.16
CA THR A 212 22.10 -6.09 20.57
C THR A 212 22.50 -6.06 19.09
N ASP A 213 22.77 -7.21 18.50
CA ASP A 213 23.25 -7.29 17.13
C ASP A 213 22.14 -7.00 16.12
N ILE A 214 22.49 -6.21 15.11
CA ILE A 214 21.65 -5.90 13.95
C ILE A 214 22.29 -6.56 12.74
N ALA A 215 21.69 -7.64 12.25
CA ALA A 215 22.19 -8.40 11.10
C ALA A 215 22.02 -7.61 9.79
N LEU A 216 20.91 -6.91 9.63
CA LEU A 216 20.63 -6.01 8.52
C LEU A 216 20.06 -4.71 9.04
N HIS A 217 20.77 -3.61 8.83
CA HIS A 217 20.29 -2.25 9.06
C HIS A 217 20.06 -1.58 7.71
N LEU A 218 18.82 -1.18 7.42
CA LEU A 218 18.45 -0.40 6.24
C LEU A 218 18.08 1.01 6.70
N ASN A 219 18.80 2.03 6.23
CA ASN A 219 18.56 3.42 6.64
C ASN A 219 18.54 4.40 5.45
N PRO A 220 17.36 4.62 4.84
CA PRO A 220 17.15 5.72 3.91
C PRO A 220 17.23 7.08 4.61
N ARG A 221 18.05 7.98 4.08
CA ARG A 221 18.24 9.36 4.54
C ARG A 221 17.88 10.34 3.43
N MET A 222 16.84 11.13 3.65
CA MET A 222 16.19 11.92 2.60
C MET A 222 17.02 13.14 2.19
N LYS A 223 17.64 13.84 3.16
CA LYS A 223 18.43 15.07 2.91
C LYS A 223 19.49 14.90 1.82
N ASN A 224 20.21 13.78 1.84
CA ASN A 224 21.30 13.50 0.89
C ASN A 224 20.94 12.37 -0.08
N SER A 225 19.67 11.93 -0.13
CA SER A 225 19.20 10.82 -0.97
C SER A 225 20.10 9.57 -0.87
N THR A 226 20.53 9.23 0.35
CA THR A 226 21.46 8.11 0.61
C THR A 226 20.71 6.96 1.25
N PHE A 227 20.94 5.74 0.76
CA PHE A 227 20.38 4.53 1.37
C PHE A 227 21.52 3.68 1.94
N ILE A 228 21.74 3.82 3.25
CA ILE A 228 22.80 3.11 3.97
C ILE A 228 22.32 1.69 4.30
N ARG A 229 23.21 0.71 4.08
CA ARG A 229 23.08 -0.63 4.64
C ARG A 229 24.29 -0.97 5.49
N ASN A 230 24.06 -1.58 6.63
CA ASN A 230 25.15 -2.04 7.49
C ASN A 230 24.71 -3.19 8.41
N SER A 231 25.65 -3.71 9.20
CA SER A 231 25.38 -4.57 10.35
C SER A 231 26.04 -3.94 11.58
N TYR A 232 25.37 -4.03 12.73
CA TYR A 232 25.93 -3.69 14.02
C TYR A 232 26.21 -4.99 14.76
N LEU A 233 27.47 -5.35 14.94
CA LEU A 233 27.87 -6.65 15.48
C LEU A 233 28.86 -6.45 16.61
N LYS A 234 28.63 -7.12 17.75
CA LYS A 234 29.52 -7.09 18.93
C LYS A 234 29.84 -5.67 19.40
N GLY A 235 28.84 -4.79 19.38
CA GLY A 235 28.97 -3.42 19.88
C GLY A 235 29.50 -2.39 18.87
N CYS A 236 29.77 -2.77 17.62
CA CYS A 236 30.35 -1.88 16.61
C CYS A 236 29.61 -1.95 15.26
N TRP A 237 29.51 -0.81 14.59
CA TRP A 237 29.08 -0.76 13.19
C TRP A 237 30.19 -1.30 12.27
N GLY A 238 29.81 -2.09 11.27
CA GLY A 238 30.72 -2.52 10.21
C GLY A 238 30.91 -1.45 9.13
N SER A 239 31.44 -1.86 7.97
CA SER A 239 31.54 -1.00 6.79
C SER A 239 30.15 -0.71 6.21
N GLU A 240 29.84 0.57 6.02
CA GLU A 240 28.63 1.00 5.33
C GLU A 240 28.68 0.62 3.84
N GLU A 241 27.52 0.31 3.29
CA GLU A 241 27.34 0.22 1.85
C GLU A 241 26.23 1.17 1.41
N CYS A 242 26.53 2.04 0.44
CA CYS A 242 25.64 3.14 0.03
C CYS A 242 25.37 3.18 -1.48
N SER A 243 25.94 2.24 -2.25
CA SER A 243 25.80 2.18 -3.70
C SER A 243 24.33 1.98 -4.10
N LEU A 244 23.83 2.83 -5.00
CA LEU A 244 22.44 2.83 -5.43
C LEU A 244 22.33 3.41 -6.85
N SER A 245 21.46 2.86 -7.69
CA SER A 245 21.19 3.43 -9.01
C SER A 245 20.27 4.66 -8.94
N LYS A 246 19.27 4.64 -8.06
CA LYS A 246 18.31 5.73 -7.85
C LYS A 246 17.69 5.66 -6.45
N PHE A 247 17.60 6.80 -5.75
CA PHE A 247 16.93 6.87 -4.46
C PHE A 247 15.40 6.78 -4.63
N PRO A 248 14.71 5.81 -3.98
CA PRO A 248 13.32 5.50 -4.31
C PRO A 248 12.28 6.18 -3.40
N PHE A 249 12.70 6.90 -2.35
CA PHE A 249 11.78 7.46 -1.35
C PHE A 249 11.58 8.96 -1.55
N VAL A 250 10.31 9.41 -1.45
CA VAL A 250 9.92 10.81 -1.64
C VAL A 250 8.95 11.20 -0.53
N ALA A 251 9.12 12.41 0.03
CA ALA A 251 8.27 12.93 1.10
C ALA A 251 6.78 12.92 0.72
N GLY A 252 5.94 12.38 1.61
CA GLY A 252 4.49 12.23 1.39
C GLY A 252 4.12 11.20 0.33
N GLN A 253 5.04 10.33 -0.10
CA GLN A 253 4.73 9.25 -1.02
C GLN A 253 4.70 7.90 -0.31
N TYR A 254 3.75 7.10 -0.74
CA TYR A 254 3.67 5.69 -0.42
C TYR A 254 4.84 4.91 -1.00
N PHE A 255 5.26 3.88 -0.29
CA PHE A 255 6.17 2.86 -0.79
C PHE A 255 5.85 1.47 -0.21
N GLU A 256 6.26 0.45 -0.96
CA GLU A 256 6.35 -0.94 -0.52
C GLU A 256 7.81 -1.40 -0.60
N ILE A 257 8.41 -1.77 0.52
CA ILE A 257 9.70 -2.46 0.57
C ILE A 257 9.42 -3.97 0.62
N ILE A 258 10.06 -4.73 -0.26
CA ILE A 258 10.13 -6.19 -0.19
C ILE A 258 11.56 -6.59 0.14
N ILE A 259 11.76 -7.31 1.25
CA ILE A 259 13.04 -7.89 1.65
C ILE A 259 12.93 -9.40 1.52
N TYR A 260 13.63 -9.95 0.54
CA TYR A 260 13.71 -11.39 0.31
C TYR A 260 15.03 -11.93 0.87
N CYS A 261 14.96 -12.97 1.70
CA CYS A 261 16.13 -13.68 2.17
C CYS A 261 16.52 -14.77 1.18
N ASP A 262 17.67 -14.61 0.53
CA ASP A 262 18.30 -15.64 -0.29
C ASP A 262 19.32 -16.43 0.56
N THR A 263 19.91 -17.46 -0.04
CA THR A 263 20.91 -18.34 0.59
C THR A 263 22.16 -17.59 1.05
N HIS A 264 22.55 -16.52 0.35
CA HIS A 264 23.82 -15.82 0.61
C HIS A 264 23.68 -14.32 0.93
N GLN A 265 22.50 -13.75 0.72
CA GLN A 265 22.26 -12.32 0.81
C GLN A 265 20.78 -12.00 0.99
N TYR A 266 20.49 -10.78 1.42
CA TYR A 266 19.17 -10.17 1.27
C TYR A 266 19.06 -9.51 -0.10
N LYS A 267 17.89 -9.64 -0.74
CA LYS A 267 17.52 -8.87 -1.93
C LYS A 267 16.43 -7.90 -1.53
N VAL A 268 16.64 -6.61 -1.79
CA VAL A 268 15.68 -5.55 -1.44
C VAL A 268 15.12 -4.93 -2.71
N ALA A 269 13.80 -4.91 -2.81
CA ALA A 269 13.06 -4.22 -3.87
C ALA A 269 12.18 -3.13 -3.26
N VAL A 270 11.98 -2.04 -3.99
CA VAL A 270 11.05 -0.96 -3.60
C VAL A 270 10.08 -0.71 -4.74
N ASN A 271 8.78 -0.75 -4.43
CA ASN A 271 7.69 -0.66 -5.41
C ASN A 271 7.89 -1.65 -6.57
N GLY A 272 8.30 -2.89 -6.26
CA GLY A 272 8.54 -3.94 -7.26
C GLY A 272 9.86 -3.87 -8.00
N VAL A 273 10.58 -2.75 -7.96
CA VAL A 273 11.88 -2.64 -8.63
C VAL A 273 12.98 -3.11 -7.69
N HIS A 274 13.77 -4.10 -8.13
CA HIS A 274 14.97 -4.50 -7.42
C HIS A 274 15.94 -3.32 -7.27
N LEU A 275 16.41 -3.10 -6.05
CA LEU A 275 17.19 -1.92 -5.71
C LEU A 275 18.61 -2.25 -5.28
N LEU A 276 18.78 -3.26 -4.42
CA LEU A 276 20.07 -3.64 -3.87
C LEU A 276 20.10 -5.07 -3.34
N ASP A 277 21.32 -5.60 -3.25
CA ASP A 277 21.66 -6.84 -2.57
C ASP A 277 22.51 -6.52 -1.33
N TYR A 278 22.38 -7.29 -0.25
CA TYR A 278 23.21 -7.18 0.94
C TYR A 278 23.67 -8.56 1.41
N LYS A 279 24.98 -8.85 1.29
CA LYS A 279 25.53 -10.17 1.66
C LYS A 279 25.38 -10.43 3.16
N HIS A 280 25.00 -11.65 3.51
CA HIS A 280 24.84 -12.06 4.91
C HIS A 280 26.15 -11.92 5.67
N ARG A 281 26.22 -10.97 6.61
CA ARG A 281 27.33 -10.84 7.57
C ARG A 281 27.13 -11.75 8.79
N VAL A 282 25.88 -12.00 9.17
CA VAL A 282 25.48 -13.03 10.15
C VAL A 282 25.06 -14.29 9.40
N LYS A 283 25.65 -15.45 9.73
CA LYS A 283 25.40 -16.72 9.02
C LYS A 283 24.32 -17.59 9.65
N SER A 284 24.14 -17.49 10.97
CA SER A 284 23.03 -18.14 11.69
C SER A 284 21.77 -17.33 11.45
N LEU A 285 21.06 -17.62 10.37
CA LEU A 285 19.87 -16.85 9.96
C LEU A 285 18.70 -17.07 10.93
N GLU A 286 18.63 -18.25 11.54
CA GLU A 286 17.66 -18.61 12.57
C GLU A 286 17.76 -17.74 13.83
N SER A 287 18.95 -17.18 14.12
CA SER A 287 19.13 -16.23 15.23
C SER A 287 18.51 -14.85 14.96
N ILE A 288 18.22 -14.53 13.69
CA ILE A 288 17.68 -13.25 13.26
C ILE A 288 16.16 -13.32 13.34
N ASN A 289 15.61 -13.04 14.51
CA ASN A 289 14.23 -13.37 14.87
C ASN A 289 13.36 -12.15 15.20
N GLN A 290 13.87 -10.93 15.02
CA GLN A 290 13.15 -9.69 15.31
C GLN A 290 13.27 -8.69 14.16
N LEU A 291 12.13 -8.08 13.79
CA LEU A 291 12.04 -6.95 12.86
C LEU A 291 11.77 -5.68 13.66
N GLU A 292 12.56 -4.63 13.47
CA GLU A 292 12.30 -3.30 14.04
C GLU A 292 12.16 -2.26 12.95
N ILE A 293 11.16 -1.38 13.06
CA ILE A 293 10.95 -0.26 12.13
C ILE A 293 10.77 1.01 12.95
N ASN A 294 11.43 2.10 12.55
CA ASN A 294 11.30 3.39 13.23
C ASN A 294 11.64 4.57 12.30
N GLY A 295 11.29 5.79 12.70
CA GLY A 295 11.64 7.04 11.99
C GLY A 295 10.47 7.64 11.21
N ASP A 296 10.78 8.46 10.22
CA ASP A 296 9.84 9.42 9.62
C ASP A 296 8.94 8.81 8.53
N ILE A 297 8.15 7.81 8.91
CA ILE A 297 7.14 7.16 8.07
C ILE A 297 5.84 6.93 8.86
N MET A 298 4.73 6.81 8.14
CA MET A 298 3.50 6.23 8.64
C MET A 298 3.46 4.77 8.21
N LEU A 299 3.64 3.85 9.17
CA LEU A 299 3.61 2.42 8.88
C LEU A 299 2.18 1.98 8.57
N LEU A 300 1.99 1.36 7.41
CA LEU A 300 0.68 0.99 6.89
C LEU A 300 0.43 -0.52 7.11
N ASP A 301 1.33 -1.37 6.63
CA ASP A 301 1.18 -2.82 6.73
C ASP A 301 2.55 -3.50 6.82
N VAL A 302 2.59 -4.63 7.53
CA VAL A 302 3.76 -5.51 7.61
C VAL A 302 3.29 -6.94 7.44
N LYS A 303 3.71 -7.56 6.35
CA LYS A 303 3.41 -8.96 6.02
C LYS A 303 4.69 -9.76 5.95
N MET A 304 4.64 -10.99 6.44
CA MET A 304 5.77 -11.92 6.52
C MET A 304 5.31 -13.29 6.03
N TRP A 305 6.02 -13.90 5.09
CA TRP A 305 5.69 -15.22 4.55
C TRP A 305 6.92 -15.98 4.05
#